data_AF-A0A4S5EQ98-F1
#
_entry.id   AF-A0A4S5EQ98-F1
#
_cell.length_a   1.000
_cell.length_b   1.000
_cell.length_c   1.000
_cell.angle_alpha   90.00
_cell.angle_beta   90.00
_cell.angle_gamma   90.00
#
_symmetry.space_group_name_H-M   'P 1'
#
loop_
_entity.id
_entity.type
_entity.pdbx_description
1 polymer ?
#
loop_
_entity_poly.entity_id
_entity_poly.type
_entity_poly.pdbx_seq_one_letter_code
_entity_poly.pdbx_strand_id
1 'polypeptide(L)'
;MGAGLAAAAPGTPPLAFGLTSGGIWLTNESTGTVTHLQSTTGRADAAVTVPGAVGHRLSVLRNGPDLLVCDVDAGLLHLIEPQRLAPARAATLRPGTTVTAANGVVYAVDGASGRVQRLDGRLLTGLGPVVDLGGALGAVAQSVDGTLSVPVRTSGSVVMIRDGVASPPIPVARPDHQIDVVLAHDRPVLVDGTAGTAIPITGERPGRKIALPVALTTAAAGPPSAVIAAAAVERSTVPILDTVAGRLLLADVHDGEVTMHDRQLRRVVEGPSPGRARPNRGEAPPSPVADRPERGVGATRPPPTLRLRPAFPTSSDRREETRTTGR
;
A
#
# COMPACT_ATOMS: atom_id res chain seq x y z
N MET A 1 -12.37 13.26 -13.76
CA MET A 1 -12.33 13.15 -12.29
C MET A 1 -12.74 11.73 -11.94
N GLY A 2 -11.98 11.03 -11.11
CA GLY A 2 -12.28 9.66 -10.73
C GLY A 2 -12.71 9.56 -9.28
N ALA A 3 -13.79 8.82 -9.05
CA ALA A 3 -14.30 8.49 -7.72
C ALA A 3 -13.53 7.29 -7.16
N GLY A 4 -13.28 7.29 -5.85
CA GLY A 4 -12.56 6.23 -5.16
C GLY A 4 -13.44 5.49 -4.16
N LEU A 5 -13.49 4.17 -4.24
CA LEU A 5 -14.13 3.33 -3.22
C LEU A 5 -13.03 2.60 -2.44
N ALA A 6 -13.21 2.37 -1.14
CA ALA A 6 -12.37 1.47 -0.36
C ALA A 6 -13.26 0.45 0.34
N ALA A 7 -12.93 -0.83 0.21
CA ALA A 7 -13.59 -1.90 0.94
C ALA A 7 -12.57 -2.66 1.80
N ALA A 8 -12.93 -2.92 3.05
CA ALA A 8 -12.14 -3.73 3.97
C ALA A 8 -13.00 -4.86 4.53
N ALA A 9 -12.48 -6.09 4.42
CA ALA A 9 -12.95 -7.26 5.14
C ALA A 9 -11.88 -7.68 6.15
N PRO A 10 -12.25 -8.21 7.33
CA PRO A 10 -11.27 -8.71 8.29
C PRO A 10 -10.36 -9.78 7.66
N GLY A 11 -9.04 -9.57 7.70
CA GLY A 11 -8.05 -10.50 7.14
C GLY A 11 -7.68 -10.28 5.67
N THR A 12 -8.25 -9.27 5.00
CA THR A 12 -7.89 -8.90 3.62
C THR A 12 -7.24 -7.52 3.61
N PRO A 13 -6.11 -7.31 2.90
CA PRO A 13 -5.56 -5.97 2.72
C PRO A 13 -6.59 -5.05 2.06
N PRO A 14 -6.55 -3.73 2.34
CA PRO A 14 -7.54 -2.79 1.82
C PRO A 14 -7.50 -2.76 0.29
N LEU A 15 -8.68 -2.95 -0.33
CA LEU A 15 -8.87 -2.78 -1.77
C LEU A 15 -9.13 -1.30 -2.06
N ALA A 16 -8.24 -0.66 -2.81
CA ALA A 16 -8.42 0.69 -3.31
C ALA A 16 -8.97 0.64 -4.74
N PHE A 17 -10.10 1.30 -4.97
CA PHE A 17 -10.78 1.33 -6.26
C PHE A 17 -10.61 2.72 -6.90
N GLY A 18 -10.17 2.79 -8.16
CA GLY A 18 -10.07 4.04 -8.93
C GLY A 18 -10.98 4.03 -10.15
N LEU A 19 -12.07 4.81 -10.13
CA LEU A 19 -13.02 4.91 -11.23
C LEU A 19 -12.52 5.92 -12.27
N THR A 20 -12.16 5.50 -13.48
CA THR A 20 -11.97 6.40 -14.62
C THR A 20 -12.72 5.90 -15.84
N SER A 21 -12.95 6.77 -16.81
CA SER A 21 -13.79 6.56 -18.00
C SER A 21 -13.56 5.19 -18.66
N GLY A 22 -14.48 4.27 -18.41
CA GLY A 22 -14.60 2.94 -19.01
C GLY A 22 -14.64 1.77 -18.02
N GLY A 23 -14.01 1.88 -16.84
CA GLY A 23 -13.83 0.72 -15.96
C GLY A 23 -12.87 0.90 -14.79
N ILE A 24 -12.51 -0.23 -14.19
CA ILE A 24 -11.68 -0.31 -12.98
C ILE A 24 -10.67 -1.43 -13.08
N TRP A 25 -9.45 -1.20 -12.59
CA TRP A 25 -8.44 -2.25 -12.46
C TRP A 25 -8.50 -2.88 -11.07
N LEU A 26 -8.58 -4.20 -11.03
CA LEU A 26 -8.53 -5.01 -9.82
C LEU A 26 -7.24 -5.81 -9.76
N THR A 27 -6.66 -5.94 -8.58
CA THR A 27 -5.50 -6.79 -8.34
C THR A 27 -5.94 -8.19 -7.91
N ASN A 28 -5.18 -9.20 -8.33
CA ASN A 28 -5.32 -10.57 -7.82
C ASN A 28 -3.93 -11.05 -7.38
N GLU A 29 -3.76 -11.10 -6.06
CA GLU A 29 -2.51 -11.49 -5.41
C GLU A 29 -2.17 -12.95 -5.72
N SER A 30 -3.14 -13.85 -5.70
CA SER A 30 -2.92 -15.29 -5.93
C SER A 30 -2.31 -15.61 -7.31
N THR A 31 -2.56 -14.75 -8.30
CA THR A 31 -2.08 -14.91 -9.67
C THR A 31 -1.07 -13.83 -10.08
N GLY A 32 -0.81 -12.82 -9.23
CA GLY A 32 0.03 -11.67 -9.57
C GLY A 32 -0.48 -10.88 -10.77
N THR A 33 -1.80 -10.78 -10.96
CA THR A 33 -2.39 -10.13 -12.14
C THR A 33 -3.18 -8.89 -11.79
N VAL A 34 -3.26 -7.94 -12.73
CA VAL A 34 -4.21 -6.84 -12.72
C VAL A 34 -5.24 -7.01 -13.84
N THR A 35 -6.52 -6.95 -13.50
CA THR A 35 -7.64 -7.19 -14.41
C THR A 35 -8.49 -5.95 -14.52
N HIS A 36 -8.77 -5.49 -15.74
CA HIS A 36 -9.71 -4.41 -15.99
C HIS A 36 -11.13 -4.96 -16.06
N LEU A 37 -12.05 -4.33 -15.35
CA LEU A 37 -13.48 -4.57 -15.43
C LEU A 37 -14.17 -3.36 -16.04
N GLN A 38 -15.04 -3.59 -17.02
CA GLN A 38 -15.88 -2.55 -17.61
C GLN A 38 -16.90 -2.03 -16.58
N SER A 39 -17.05 -0.71 -16.48
CA SER A 39 -17.95 -0.11 -15.49
C SER A 39 -19.43 -0.38 -15.78
N THR A 40 -19.80 -0.54 -17.05
CA THR A 40 -21.19 -0.72 -17.47
C THR A 40 -21.66 -2.17 -17.39
N THR A 41 -20.76 -3.13 -17.66
CA THR A 41 -21.11 -4.56 -17.72
C THR A 41 -20.57 -5.36 -16.54
N GLY A 42 -19.61 -4.82 -15.80
CA GLY A 42 -18.86 -5.53 -14.75
C GLY A 42 -17.99 -6.67 -15.29
N ARG A 43 -17.87 -6.82 -16.61
CA ARG A 43 -17.10 -7.91 -17.23
C ARG A 43 -15.63 -7.55 -17.34
N ALA A 44 -14.79 -8.56 -17.13
CA ALA A 44 -13.36 -8.45 -17.41
C ALA A 44 -13.13 -8.39 -18.93
N ASP A 45 -12.38 -7.40 -19.40
CA ASP A 45 -12.02 -7.21 -20.81
C ASP A 45 -10.52 -7.06 -21.06
N ALA A 46 -9.71 -6.95 -19.99
CA ALA A 46 -8.26 -7.00 -20.06
C ALA A 46 -7.66 -7.61 -18.78
N ALA A 47 -6.52 -8.28 -18.91
CA ALA A 47 -5.72 -8.76 -17.79
C ALA A 47 -4.23 -8.69 -18.14
N VAL A 48 -3.41 -8.31 -17.17
CA VAL A 48 -1.95 -8.22 -17.31
C VAL A 48 -1.29 -8.92 -16.12
N THR A 49 -0.33 -9.79 -16.37
CA THR A 49 0.51 -10.39 -15.33
C THR A 49 1.64 -9.45 -14.96
N VAL A 50 1.78 -9.18 -13.67
CA VAL A 50 2.91 -8.41 -13.10
C VAL A 50 4.07 -9.38 -12.86
N PRO A 51 5.24 -9.16 -13.48
CA PRO A 51 6.36 -10.11 -13.38
C PRO A 51 6.81 -10.29 -11.93
N GLY A 52 6.85 -11.55 -11.47
CA GLY A 52 7.33 -11.90 -10.14
C GLY A 52 6.35 -11.65 -8.99
N ALA A 53 5.12 -11.19 -9.26
CA ALA A 53 4.17 -10.77 -8.23
C ALA A 53 3.19 -11.86 -7.75
N VAL A 54 3.42 -13.14 -8.10
CA VAL A 54 2.52 -14.23 -7.68
C VAL A 54 2.63 -14.40 -6.16
N GLY A 55 1.49 -14.25 -5.48
CA GLY A 55 1.40 -14.28 -4.02
C GLY A 55 1.75 -12.95 -3.34
N HIS A 56 2.02 -11.89 -4.10
CA HIS A 56 2.37 -10.58 -3.55
C HIS A 56 1.16 -9.64 -3.47
N ARG A 57 1.18 -8.74 -2.49
CA ARG A 57 0.22 -7.63 -2.39
C ARG A 57 0.49 -6.60 -3.48
N LEU A 58 -0.49 -6.43 -4.36
CA LEU A 58 -0.46 -5.45 -5.43
C LEU A 58 -1.42 -4.29 -5.15
N SER A 59 -1.01 -3.06 -5.48
CA SER A 59 -1.85 -1.87 -5.40
C SER A 59 -1.82 -1.09 -6.72
N VAL A 60 -2.98 -0.75 -7.26
CA VAL A 60 -3.11 0.14 -8.42
C VAL A 60 -3.12 1.59 -7.91
N LEU A 61 -2.11 2.36 -8.30
CA LEU A 61 -1.91 3.74 -7.81
C LEU A 61 -2.54 4.78 -8.74
N ARG A 62 -2.55 4.51 -10.04
CA ARG A 62 -3.07 5.42 -11.05
C ARG A 62 -3.75 4.64 -12.16
N ASN A 63 -4.98 5.02 -12.45
CA ASN A 63 -5.72 4.59 -13.65
C ASN A 63 -5.66 5.72 -14.69
N GLY A 64 -5.24 5.41 -15.92
CA GLY A 64 -4.96 6.40 -16.95
C GLY A 64 -4.43 5.79 -18.24
N PRO A 65 -3.79 6.57 -19.13
CA PRO A 65 -3.21 6.03 -20.36
C PRO A 65 -2.11 5.00 -20.09
N ASP A 66 -1.41 5.15 -18.96
CA ASP A 66 -0.50 4.16 -18.40
C ASP A 66 -0.98 3.81 -16.98
N LEU A 67 -0.85 2.55 -16.61
CA LEU A 67 -1.24 2.00 -15.31
C LEU A 67 0.01 1.92 -14.42
N LEU A 68 -0.06 2.52 -13.22
CA LEU A 68 0.98 2.38 -12.20
C LEU A 68 0.55 1.37 -11.16
N VAL A 69 1.36 0.31 -10.98
CA VAL A 69 1.10 -0.77 -10.02
C VAL A 69 2.29 -0.90 -9.08
N CYS A 70 2.03 -0.89 -7.78
CA CYS A 70 3.03 -1.16 -6.75
C CYS A 70 2.94 -2.63 -6.32
N ASP A 71 4.05 -3.35 -6.40
CA ASP A 71 4.27 -4.60 -5.69
C ASP A 71 4.85 -4.25 -4.31
N VAL A 72 4.00 -4.31 -3.29
CA VAL A 72 4.30 -3.87 -1.94
C VAL A 72 5.30 -4.80 -1.26
N ASP A 73 5.25 -6.10 -1.57
CA ASP A 73 6.11 -7.10 -0.94
C ASP A 73 7.51 -7.10 -1.57
N ALA A 74 7.60 -6.97 -2.90
CA ALA A 74 8.88 -6.90 -3.60
C ALA A 74 9.51 -5.49 -3.57
N GLY A 75 8.74 -4.46 -3.20
CA GLY A 75 9.18 -3.07 -3.27
C GLY A 75 9.44 -2.62 -4.71
N LEU A 76 8.56 -3.00 -5.64
CA LEU A 76 8.67 -2.63 -7.05
C LEU A 76 7.52 -1.73 -7.49
N LEU A 77 7.84 -0.72 -8.28
CA LEU A 77 6.85 0.09 -9.00
C LEU A 77 6.88 -0.30 -10.47
N HIS A 78 5.73 -0.73 -11.00
CA HIS A 78 5.56 -1.15 -12.37
C HIS A 78 4.75 -0.11 -13.15
N LEU A 79 5.21 0.18 -14.37
CA LEU A 79 4.45 0.85 -15.41
C LEU A 79 3.92 -0.21 -16.37
N ILE A 80 2.61 -0.26 -16.53
CA ILE A 80 1.92 -1.15 -17.46
C ILE A 80 1.27 -0.29 -18.54
N GLU A 81 1.40 -0.71 -19.80
CA GLU A 81 0.76 -0.07 -20.95
C GLU A 81 -0.52 -0.86 -21.30
N PRO A 82 -1.72 -0.39 -20.90
CA PRO A 82 -2.96 -1.16 -21.10
C PRO A 82 -3.25 -1.50 -22.56
N GLN A 83 -2.86 -0.61 -23.48
CA GLN A 83 -3.04 -0.81 -24.93
C GLN A 83 -2.24 -2.00 -25.48
N ARG A 84 -1.17 -2.41 -24.77
CA ARG A 84 -0.32 -3.55 -25.14
C ARG A 84 -0.51 -4.75 -24.23
N LEU A 85 -1.30 -4.60 -23.17
CA LEU A 85 -1.49 -5.61 -22.12
C LEU A 85 -0.17 -6.17 -21.58
N ALA A 86 0.83 -5.30 -21.42
CA ALA A 86 2.18 -5.70 -21.06
C ALA A 86 2.83 -4.72 -20.07
N PRO A 87 3.67 -5.22 -19.15
CA PRO A 87 4.58 -4.38 -18.38
C PRO A 87 5.56 -3.68 -19.33
N ALA A 88 5.70 -2.36 -19.18
CA ALA A 88 6.60 -1.54 -19.98
C ALA A 88 7.90 -1.24 -19.23
N ARG A 89 7.81 -1.02 -17.91
CA ARG A 89 8.95 -0.65 -17.07
C ARG A 89 8.72 -1.07 -15.63
N ALA A 90 9.80 -1.29 -14.89
CA ALA A 90 9.78 -1.43 -13.45
C ALA A 90 10.92 -0.61 -12.83
N ALA A 91 10.71 -0.15 -11.60
CA ALA A 91 11.72 0.50 -10.77
C ALA A 91 11.70 -0.10 -9.37
N THR A 92 12.87 -0.30 -8.78
CA THR A 92 13.00 -0.76 -7.39
C THR A 92 12.86 0.43 -6.44
N LEU A 93 11.99 0.27 -5.46
CA LEU A 93 11.79 1.20 -4.36
C LEU A 93 12.67 0.78 -3.18
N ARG A 94 12.98 1.73 -2.30
CA ARG A 94 13.64 1.37 -1.03
C ARG A 94 12.65 0.59 -0.16
N PRO A 95 13.10 -0.39 0.64
CA PRO A 95 12.24 -1.06 1.60
C PRO A 95 11.47 -0.07 2.48
N GLY A 96 10.18 -0.31 2.68
CA GLY A 96 9.31 0.57 3.47
C GLY A 96 8.86 1.86 2.77
N THR A 97 9.24 2.08 1.50
CA THR A 97 8.73 3.20 0.69
C THR A 97 7.29 2.93 0.26
N THR A 98 6.39 3.88 0.52
CA THR A 98 5.06 3.91 -0.10
C THR A 98 5.06 4.84 -1.31
N VAL A 99 4.15 4.61 -2.25
CA VAL A 99 3.99 5.47 -3.42
C VAL A 99 2.57 5.96 -3.47
N THR A 100 2.40 7.23 -3.79
CA THR A 100 1.11 7.87 -4.02
C THR A 100 1.09 8.57 -5.36
N ALA A 101 -0.08 8.61 -6.00
CA ALA A 101 -0.24 9.21 -7.30
C ALA A 101 -1.61 9.91 -7.41
N ALA A 102 -1.59 11.21 -7.69
CA ALA A 102 -2.77 12.01 -7.98
C ALA A 102 -2.46 13.03 -9.06
N ASN A 103 -3.40 13.27 -9.98
CA ASN A 103 -3.29 14.28 -11.04
C ASN A 103 -2.00 14.20 -11.87
N GLY A 104 -1.51 12.97 -12.11
CA GLY A 104 -0.27 12.73 -12.86
C GLY A 104 1.02 13.03 -12.07
N VAL A 105 0.93 13.49 -10.82
CA VAL A 105 2.06 13.67 -9.92
C VAL A 105 2.21 12.40 -9.08
N VAL A 106 3.42 11.83 -9.07
CA VAL A 106 3.75 10.63 -8.31
C VAL A 106 4.80 10.98 -7.26
N TYR A 107 4.63 10.52 -6.02
CA TYR A 107 5.61 10.64 -4.96
C TYR A 107 5.96 9.28 -4.39
N ALA A 108 7.25 9.05 -4.17
CA ALA A 108 7.77 8.02 -3.29
C ALA A 108 8.01 8.61 -1.89
N VAL A 109 7.54 7.92 -0.87
CA VAL A 109 7.56 8.36 0.53
C VAL A 109 8.20 7.27 1.39
N ASP A 110 9.40 7.54 1.89
CA ASP A 110 10.05 6.74 2.91
C ASP A 110 9.59 7.23 4.28
N GLY A 111 8.58 6.55 4.82
CA GLY A 111 7.97 6.91 6.09
C GLY A 111 8.90 6.74 7.30
N ALA A 112 9.93 5.89 7.20
CA ALA A 112 10.85 5.66 8.31
C ALA A 112 11.93 6.74 8.38
N SER A 113 12.52 7.10 7.23
CA SER A 113 13.59 8.12 7.18
C SER A 113 13.09 9.56 7.02
N GLY A 114 11.80 9.77 6.71
CA GLY A 114 11.27 11.12 6.53
C GLY A 114 11.54 11.70 5.15
N ARG A 115 11.81 10.86 4.16
CA ARG A 115 12.24 11.30 2.84
C ARG A 115 11.12 11.19 1.82
N VAL A 116 10.91 12.26 1.06
CA VAL A 116 9.92 12.31 -0.02
C VAL A 116 10.61 12.67 -1.31
N GLN A 117 10.32 11.93 -2.39
CA GLN A 117 10.85 12.21 -3.71
C GLN A 117 9.73 12.16 -4.74
N ARG A 118 9.63 13.20 -5.58
CA ARG A 118 8.76 13.18 -6.74
C ARG A 118 9.32 12.20 -7.76
N LEU A 119 8.46 11.44 -8.43
CA LEU A 119 8.84 10.53 -9.50
C LEU A 119 8.26 10.98 -10.84
N ASP A 120 9.00 10.71 -11.90
CA ASP A 120 8.48 10.74 -13.26
C ASP A 120 7.60 9.49 -13.44
N GLY A 121 6.30 9.68 -13.70
CA GLY A 121 5.36 8.57 -13.82
C GLY A 121 5.56 7.68 -15.04
N ARG A 122 6.37 8.08 -16.04
CA ARG A 122 6.67 7.27 -17.24
C ARG A 122 8.05 6.63 -17.15
N LEU A 123 9.03 7.35 -16.63
CA LEU A 123 10.41 6.88 -16.51
C LEU A 123 10.66 6.12 -15.20
N LEU A 124 9.78 6.32 -14.21
CA LEU A 124 9.90 5.80 -12.84
C LEU A 124 11.19 6.24 -12.14
N THR A 125 11.74 7.38 -12.56
CA THR A 125 12.97 7.98 -12.01
C THR A 125 12.64 9.17 -11.13
N GLY A 126 13.52 9.48 -10.18
CA GLY A 126 13.38 10.68 -9.35
C GLY A 126 13.37 11.97 -10.16
N LEU A 127 12.46 12.89 -9.81
CA LEU A 127 12.37 14.25 -10.31
C LEU A 127 12.77 15.22 -9.20
N GLY A 128 13.80 16.02 -9.47
CA GLY A 128 14.27 17.05 -8.54
C GLY A 128 14.95 16.48 -7.28
N PRO A 129 15.22 17.34 -6.29
CA PRO A 129 15.86 16.95 -5.04
C PRO A 129 14.94 16.08 -4.18
N VAL A 130 15.54 15.25 -3.33
CA VAL A 130 14.82 14.54 -2.27
C VAL A 130 14.52 15.54 -1.15
N VAL A 131 13.26 15.66 -0.77
CA VAL A 131 12.82 16.43 0.39
C VAL A 131 13.07 15.59 1.64
N ASP A 132 13.83 16.14 2.58
CA ASP A 132 14.10 15.51 3.88
C ASP A 132 13.35 16.28 4.97
N LEU A 133 12.44 15.58 5.66
CA LEU A 133 11.59 16.13 6.71
C LEU A 133 12.10 15.80 8.13
N GLY A 134 13.22 15.09 8.25
CA GLY A 134 13.93 14.92 9.52
C GLY A 134 13.26 13.98 10.53
N GLY A 135 12.62 12.89 10.08
CA GLY A 135 12.13 11.86 11.00
C GLY A 135 10.95 11.04 10.48
N ALA A 136 10.43 10.16 11.35
CA ALA A 136 9.33 9.28 11.01
C ALA A 136 8.07 10.06 10.61
N LEU A 137 7.42 9.59 9.54
CA LEU A 137 6.21 10.19 8.98
C LEU A 137 4.95 9.46 9.46
N GLY A 138 3.84 10.18 9.40
CA GLY A 138 2.51 9.60 9.46
C GLY A 138 2.04 9.07 8.11
N ALA A 139 0.83 8.51 8.08
CA ALA A 139 0.16 8.22 6.82
C ALA A 139 -0.02 9.53 6.04
N VAL A 140 0.42 9.53 4.79
CA VAL A 140 0.34 10.68 3.89
C VAL A 140 -0.92 10.61 3.04
N ALA A 141 -1.39 11.76 2.56
CA ALA A 141 -2.45 11.80 1.56
C ALA A 141 -2.16 12.86 0.49
N GLN A 142 -2.56 12.57 -0.75
CA GLN A 142 -2.31 13.44 -1.89
C GLN A 142 -3.63 13.95 -2.47
N SER A 143 -3.85 15.26 -2.41
CA SER A 143 -5.03 15.91 -2.96
C SER A 143 -5.06 15.85 -4.50
N VAL A 144 -6.23 16.10 -5.09
CA VAL A 144 -6.50 16.05 -6.53
C VAL A 144 -5.74 17.11 -7.31
N ASP A 145 -5.23 18.15 -6.64
CA ASP A 145 -4.34 19.13 -7.24
C ASP A 145 -2.88 18.63 -7.30
N GLY A 146 -2.60 17.45 -6.76
CA GLY A 146 -1.27 16.85 -6.68
C GLY A 146 -0.47 17.24 -5.43
N THR A 147 -1.03 18.05 -4.52
CA THR A 147 -0.37 18.45 -3.27
C THR A 147 -0.33 17.27 -2.30
N LEU A 148 0.86 16.90 -1.83
CA LEU A 148 1.06 15.86 -0.84
C LEU A 148 1.08 16.46 0.57
N SER A 149 0.18 16.00 1.43
CA SER A 149 0.16 16.35 2.85
C SER A 149 0.93 15.32 3.66
N VAL A 150 1.99 15.74 4.34
CA VAL A 150 2.94 14.85 5.02
C VAL A 150 3.01 15.15 6.52
N PRO A 151 2.42 14.31 7.39
CA PRO A 151 2.60 14.43 8.83
C PRO A 151 4.03 14.05 9.23
N VAL A 152 4.70 14.89 10.01
CA VAL A 152 6.05 14.68 10.55
C VAL A 152 5.93 14.44 12.06
N ARG A 153 6.03 13.17 12.49
CA ARG A 153 5.74 12.77 13.87
C ARG A 153 6.73 13.41 14.86
N THR A 154 8.02 13.44 14.51
CA THR A 154 9.10 13.96 15.37
C THR A 154 8.93 15.43 15.76
N SER A 155 8.17 16.21 14.99
CA SER A 155 7.88 17.62 15.29
C SER A 155 6.42 17.90 15.62
N GLY A 156 5.51 16.92 15.44
CA GLY A 156 4.07 17.14 15.60
C GLY A 156 3.50 18.12 14.57
N SER A 157 4.05 18.14 13.36
CA SER A 157 3.69 19.08 12.29
C SER A 157 3.16 18.38 11.04
N VAL A 158 2.55 19.14 10.13
CA VAL A 158 2.27 18.71 8.75
C VAL A 158 2.99 19.62 7.78
N VAL A 159 3.57 19.04 6.74
CA VAL A 159 4.25 19.74 5.64
C VAL A 159 3.48 19.46 4.35
N MET A 160 3.19 20.52 3.59
CA MET A 160 2.59 20.40 2.26
C MET A 160 3.69 20.38 1.22
N ILE A 161 3.69 19.39 0.33
CA ILE A 161 4.65 19.28 -0.77
C ILE A 161 3.91 19.43 -2.09
N ARG A 162 4.25 20.48 -2.83
CA ARG A 162 3.73 20.74 -4.17
C ARG A 162 4.89 20.84 -5.17
N ASP A 163 4.81 20.06 -6.24
CA ASP A 163 5.85 19.96 -7.27
C ASP A 163 7.26 19.66 -6.74
N GLY A 164 7.36 18.92 -5.62
CA GLY A 164 8.64 18.62 -4.96
C GLY A 164 9.18 19.73 -4.06
N VAL A 165 8.42 20.81 -3.84
CA VAL A 165 8.75 21.90 -2.93
C VAL A 165 7.93 21.76 -1.65
N ALA A 166 8.61 21.74 -0.50
CA ALA A 166 7.99 21.69 0.82
C ALA A 166 7.60 23.10 1.30
N SER A 167 6.42 23.21 1.91
CA SER A 167 5.98 24.39 2.65
C SER A 167 6.70 24.53 4.00
N PRO A 168 6.60 25.68 4.67
CA PRO A 168 6.87 25.74 6.10
C PRO A 168 6.03 24.70 6.88
N PRO A 169 6.56 24.07 7.95
CA PRO A 169 5.80 23.15 8.78
C PRO A 169 4.66 23.82 9.54
N ILE A 170 3.49 23.19 9.54
CA ILE A 170 2.29 23.67 10.26
C ILE A 170 2.16 22.85 11.55
N PRO A 171 2.27 23.47 12.75
CA PRO A 171 2.13 22.75 14.02
C PRO A 171 0.67 22.35 14.25
N VAL A 172 0.46 21.08 14.59
CA VAL A 172 -0.88 20.45 14.65
C VAL A 172 -1.04 19.54 15.87
N ALA A 173 0.07 19.01 16.38
CA ALA A 173 0.13 18.16 17.56
C ALA A 173 1.42 18.42 18.34
N ARG A 174 1.61 17.72 19.45
CA ARG A 174 2.91 17.71 20.12
C ARG A 174 3.87 16.78 19.34
N PRO A 175 5.19 16.96 19.48
CA PRO A 175 6.16 15.98 19.03
C PRO A 175 5.81 14.56 19.49
N ASP A 176 6.10 13.60 18.62
CA ASP A 176 5.92 12.15 18.79
C ASP A 176 4.46 11.67 18.90
N HIS A 177 3.48 12.56 18.72
CA HIS A 177 2.09 12.16 18.59
C HIS A 177 1.86 11.28 17.36
N GLN A 178 0.90 10.37 17.49
CA GLN A 178 0.44 9.53 16.40
C GLN A 178 -0.47 10.32 15.44
N ILE A 179 0.14 11.13 14.58
CA ILE A 179 -0.57 11.90 13.55
C ILE A 179 -0.56 11.19 12.19
N ASP A 180 -1.71 11.13 11.54
CA ASP A 180 -1.93 10.63 10.18
C ASP A 180 -2.79 11.65 9.41
N VAL A 181 -2.66 11.74 8.09
CA VAL A 181 -3.50 12.60 7.24
C VAL A 181 -4.46 11.75 6.42
N VAL A 182 -5.70 12.24 6.31
CA VAL A 182 -6.71 11.75 5.37
C VAL A 182 -7.31 12.91 4.58
N LEU A 183 -7.96 12.61 3.46
CA LEU A 183 -8.66 13.62 2.66
C LEU A 183 -10.16 13.57 2.91
N ALA A 184 -10.74 14.68 3.34
CA ALA A 184 -12.19 14.88 3.39
C ALA A 184 -12.60 15.90 2.35
N HIS A 185 -13.34 15.47 1.32
CA HIS A 185 -13.68 16.31 0.18
C HIS A 185 -12.43 17.00 -0.42
N ASP A 186 -11.39 16.20 -0.65
CA ASP A 186 -10.06 16.62 -1.13
C ASP A 186 -9.26 17.56 -0.22
N ARG A 187 -9.77 17.84 0.99
CA ARG A 187 -9.10 18.68 1.98
C ARG A 187 -8.37 17.81 3.00
N PRO A 188 -7.10 18.10 3.30
CA PRO A 188 -6.36 17.37 4.31
C PRO A 188 -6.98 17.58 5.70
N VAL A 189 -7.23 16.47 6.38
CA VAL A 189 -7.64 16.39 7.77
C VAL A 189 -6.62 15.54 8.50
N LEU A 190 -6.03 16.11 9.55
CA LEU A 190 -5.16 15.35 10.43
C LEU A 190 -5.97 14.62 11.47
N VAL A 191 -5.62 13.37 11.69
CA VAL A 191 -6.12 12.54 12.78
C VAL A 191 -4.95 12.31 13.73
N ASP A 192 -5.07 12.83 14.95
CA ASP A 192 -4.16 12.58 16.06
C ASP A 192 -4.75 11.47 16.93
N GLY A 193 -4.24 10.25 16.73
CA GLY A 193 -4.67 9.06 17.47
C GLY A 193 -4.25 9.10 18.95
N THR A 194 -3.21 9.85 19.30
CA THR A 194 -2.73 9.99 20.68
C THR A 194 -3.58 10.95 21.49
N ALA A 195 -4.00 12.06 20.90
CA ALA A 195 -4.88 13.04 21.55
C ALA A 195 -6.38 12.76 21.32
N GLY A 196 -6.70 11.84 20.40
CA GLY A 196 -8.07 11.57 19.98
C GLY A 196 -8.73 12.80 19.35
N THR A 197 -8.10 13.39 18.34
CA THR A 197 -8.63 14.59 17.69
C THR A 197 -8.50 14.58 16.18
N ALA A 198 -9.45 15.21 15.48
CA ALA A 198 -9.37 15.52 14.07
C ALA A 198 -9.20 17.03 13.85
N ILE A 199 -8.31 17.43 12.94
CA ILE A 199 -7.99 18.83 12.64
C ILE A 199 -7.97 19.03 11.13
N PRO A 200 -8.98 19.67 10.51
CA PRO A 200 -8.92 20.04 9.11
C PRO A 200 -7.81 21.08 8.90
N ILE A 201 -7.10 21.01 7.78
CA ILE A 201 -6.13 22.02 7.38
C ILE A 201 -6.76 22.92 6.32
N THR A 202 -6.76 24.23 6.60
CA THR A 202 -7.34 25.24 5.72
C THR A 202 -6.23 26.18 5.25
N GLY A 203 -5.78 25.97 4.01
CA GLY A 203 -4.60 26.64 3.50
C GLY A 203 -3.36 26.24 4.31
N GLU A 204 -2.64 27.23 4.84
CA GLU A 204 -1.42 27.02 5.64
C GLU A 204 -1.67 27.05 7.16
N ARG A 205 -2.93 26.86 7.59
CA ARG A 205 -3.30 26.97 9.01
C ARG A 205 -4.13 25.78 9.48
N PRO A 206 -3.95 25.34 10.74
CA PRO A 206 -4.85 24.38 11.35
C PRO A 206 -6.24 25.01 11.55
N GLY A 207 -7.27 24.25 11.24
CA GLY A 207 -8.66 24.61 11.50
C GLY A 207 -9.08 24.31 12.94
N ARG A 208 -10.39 24.30 13.18
CA ARG A 208 -10.97 23.98 14.49
C ARG A 208 -10.68 22.52 14.84
N LYS A 209 -10.14 22.29 16.03
CA LYS A 209 -9.93 20.95 16.59
C LYS A 209 -11.26 20.29 16.94
N ILE A 210 -11.45 19.06 16.49
CA ILE A 210 -12.62 18.23 16.75
C ILE A 210 -12.19 17.11 17.69
N ALA A 211 -12.90 16.95 18.82
CA ALA A 211 -12.65 15.86 19.74
C ALA A 211 -13.25 14.56 19.18
N LEU A 212 -12.42 13.52 19.09
CA LEU A 212 -12.85 12.17 18.73
C LEU A 212 -13.07 11.40 20.03
N PRO A 213 -14.25 10.82 20.26
CA PRO A 213 -14.48 9.97 21.41
C PRO A 213 -13.82 8.61 21.13
N VAL A 214 -12.48 8.56 21.16
CA VAL A 214 -11.67 7.35 20.98
C VAL A 214 -11.11 6.86 22.31
N ALA A 215 -10.85 5.56 22.42
CA ALA A 215 -10.17 5.00 23.58
C ALA A 215 -8.68 5.28 23.41
N LEU A 216 -8.16 6.20 24.21
CA LEU A 216 -6.75 6.58 24.15
C LEU A 216 -5.89 5.43 24.66
N THR A 217 -4.89 5.00 23.88
CA THR A 217 -3.85 4.10 24.35
C THR A 217 -2.63 4.93 24.74
N THR A 218 -2.22 4.82 26.00
CA THR A 218 -1.03 5.50 26.54
C THR A 218 0.28 4.75 26.24
N ALA A 219 0.25 3.70 25.41
CA ALA A 219 1.39 2.84 25.16
C ALA A 219 2.34 3.47 24.13
N ALA A 220 3.50 3.93 24.59
CA ALA A 220 4.60 4.52 23.83
C ALA A 220 5.47 3.50 23.06
N ALA A 221 5.06 2.23 22.96
CA ALA A 221 5.73 1.20 22.17
C ALA A 221 4.66 0.33 21.50
N GLY A 222 4.73 0.20 20.16
CA GLY A 222 3.64 -0.20 19.25
C GLY A 222 2.81 -1.44 19.64
N PRO A 223 1.53 -1.51 19.20
CA PRO A 223 1.16 -2.10 17.90
C PRO A 223 0.18 -1.18 17.09
N PRO A 224 -0.68 -1.61 16.11
CA PRO A 224 -1.19 -0.74 15.04
C PRO A 224 -1.99 0.45 15.57
N SER A 225 -2.05 1.54 14.78
CA SER A 225 -2.78 2.76 15.13
C SER A 225 -4.10 2.46 15.83
N ALA A 226 -4.26 2.99 17.04
CA ALA A 226 -5.51 2.90 17.80
C ALA A 226 -6.69 3.46 16.99
N VAL A 227 -6.36 4.28 15.99
CA VAL A 227 -7.28 4.94 15.08
C VAL A 227 -6.85 4.68 13.63
N ILE A 228 -7.72 4.10 12.82
CA ILE A 228 -7.53 3.95 11.37
C ILE A 228 -8.58 4.80 10.67
N ALA A 229 -8.17 5.71 9.80
CA ALA A 229 -9.09 6.52 8.99
C ALA A 229 -8.98 6.16 7.51
N ALA A 230 -10.07 6.28 6.76
CA ALA A 230 -10.02 6.07 5.31
C ALA A 230 -9.14 7.15 4.66
N ALA A 231 -8.22 6.74 3.78
CA ALA A 231 -7.23 7.64 3.17
C ALA A 231 -7.87 8.84 2.42
N ALA A 232 -9.04 8.62 1.82
CA ALA A 232 -9.83 9.67 1.19
C ALA A 232 -11.34 9.36 1.25
N VAL A 233 -12.14 10.42 1.40
CA VAL A 233 -13.59 10.38 1.33
C VAL A 233 -14.13 11.56 0.52
N GLU A 234 -15.12 11.30 -0.32
CA GLU A 234 -15.73 12.31 -1.19
C GLU A 234 -16.59 13.33 -0.42
N ARG A 235 -17.00 12.95 0.80
CA ARG A 235 -17.84 13.75 1.68
C ARG A 235 -17.00 14.41 2.78
N SER A 236 -17.59 15.36 3.51
CA SER A 236 -17.03 15.97 4.73
C SER A 236 -16.91 14.97 5.89
N THR A 237 -17.55 13.81 5.79
CA THR A 237 -17.57 12.80 6.84
C THR A 237 -16.39 11.84 6.72
N VAL A 238 -15.46 11.90 7.68
CA VAL A 238 -14.31 11.00 7.79
C VAL A 238 -14.69 9.78 8.62
N PRO A 239 -14.69 8.56 8.05
CA PRO A 239 -14.85 7.33 8.80
C PRO A 239 -13.55 6.98 9.51
N ILE A 240 -13.67 6.78 10.81
CA ILE A 240 -12.56 6.56 11.73
C ILE A 240 -12.86 5.30 12.55
N LEU A 241 -12.05 4.26 12.40
CA LEU A 241 -12.14 3.03 13.17
C LEU A 241 -11.26 3.15 14.43
N ASP A 242 -11.89 3.13 15.59
CA ASP A 242 -11.21 2.92 16.88
C ASP A 242 -11.00 1.42 17.04
N THR A 243 -9.76 0.96 16.80
CA THR A 243 -9.40 -0.45 16.80
C THR A 243 -9.37 -1.05 18.21
N VAL A 244 -9.26 -0.20 19.24
CA VAL A 244 -9.18 -0.59 20.64
C VAL A 244 -10.57 -0.85 21.19
N ALA A 245 -11.50 0.06 20.94
CA ALA A 245 -12.90 -0.08 21.33
C ALA A 245 -13.75 -0.88 20.33
N GLY A 246 -13.24 -1.13 19.11
CA GLY A 246 -13.97 -1.87 18.08
C GLY A 246 -15.16 -1.11 17.48
N ARG A 247 -15.09 0.23 17.42
CA ARG A 247 -16.19 1.11 16.99
C ARG A 247 -15.83 1.93 15.76
N LEU A 248 -16.84 2.21 14.95
CA LEU A 248 -16.73 3.13 13.82
C LEU A 248 -17.26 4.50 14.26
N LEU A 249 -16.43 5.52 14.09
CA LEU A 249 -16.77 6.92 14.26
C LEU A 249 -16.94 7.55 12.88
N LEU A 250 -17.94 8.41 12.72
CA LEU A 250 -18.11 9.24 11.53
C LEU A 250 -17.98 10.69 11.98
N ALA A 251 -16.83 11.30 11.69
CA ALA A 251 -16.55 12.68 12.05
C ALA A 251 -16.86 13.60 10.86
N ASP A 252 -17.86 14.46 10.98
CA ASP A 252 -18.08 15.53 10.01
C ASP A 252 -17.10 16.68 10.31
N VAL A 253 -16.14 16.88 9.42
CA VAL A 253 -15.08 17.90 9.63
C VAL A 253 -15.53 19.32 9.28
N HIS A 254 -16.73 19.49 8.71
CA HIS A 254 -17.31 20.80 8.45
C HIS A 254 -17.96 21.34 9.73
N ASP A 255 -18.86 20.58 10.32
CA ASP A 255 -19.64 21.00 11.49
C ASP A 255 -18.95 20.64 12.82
N GLY A 256 -18.04 19.66 12.79
CA GLY A 256 -17.36 19.10 13.96
C GLY A 256 -18.21 18.10 14.74
N GLU A 257 -19.31 17.63 14.15
CA GLU A 257 -20.17 16.58 14.70
C GLU A 257 -19.50 15.22 14.57
N VAL A 258 -19.69 14.35 15.57
CA VAL A 258 -19.17 12.98 15.54
C VAL A 258 -20.26 12.01 15.94
N THR A 259 -20.61 11.10 15.02
CA THR A 259 -21.54 9.99 15.32
C THR A 259 -20.77 8.70 15.56
N MET A 260 -21.28 7.88 16.47
CA MET A 260 -20.64 6.64 16.90
C MET A 260 -21.53 5.45 16.54
N HIS A 261 -20.90 4.45 15.94
CA HIS A 261 -21.52 3.18 15.63
C HIS A 261 -20.71 2.06 16.27
N ASP A 262 -21.27 1.48 17.33
CA ASP A 262 -20.71 0.28 17.93
C ASP A 262 -20.92 -0.89 16.98
N ARG A 263 -19.82 -1.53 16.54
CA ARG A 263 -19.92 -2.88 16.00
C ARG A 263 -19.83 -3.84 17.17
N GLN A 264 -20.87 -4.64 17.38
CA GLN A 264 -20.66 -5.97 17.97
C GLN A 264 -19.84 -6.79 16.96
N LEU A 265 -18.52 -6.60 16.95
CA LEU A 265 -17.61 -7.53 16.30
C LEU A 265 -17.69 -8.84 17.10
N ARG A 266 -18.70 -9.67 16.79
CA ARG A 266 -18.73 -11.05 17.24
C ARG A 266 -17.43 -11.67 16.75
N ARG A 267 -16.51 -11.95 17.69
CA ARG A 267 -15.46 -12.94 17.46
C ARG A 267 -16.18 -14.19 17.01
N VAL A 268 -16.09 -14.51 15.73
CA VAL A 268 -16.31 -15.88 15.26
C VAL A 268 -15.13 -16.65 15.80
N VAL A 269 -15.26 -17.11 17.06
CA VAL A 269 -14.41 -18.18 17.57
C VAL A 269 -14.85 -19.40 16.78
N GLU A 270 -14.11 -19.75 15.72
CA GLU A 270 -14.13 -21.11 15.19
C GLU A 270 -13.61 -22.03 16.29
N GLY A 271 -14.51 -22.41 17.19
CA GLY A 271 -14.32 -23.58 18.03
C GLY A 271 -14.44 -24.82 17.14
N PRO A 272 -13.61 -25.85 17.33
CA PRO A 272 -13.71 -27.07 16.55
C PRO A 272 -15.10 -27.67 16.75
N SER A 273 -15.87 -27.78 15.66
CA SER A 273 -17.12 -28.56 15.67
C SER A 273 -16.80 -29.96 16.18
N PRO A 274 -17.43 -30.45 17.27
CA PRO A 274 -17.31 -31.85 17.64
C PRO A 274 -18.00 -32.67 16.56
N GLY A 275 -17.19 -33.37 15.77
CA GLY A 275 -17.65 -34.31 14.77
C GLY A 275 -18.58 -35.34 15.40
N ARG A 276 -19.87 -35.25 15.06
CA ARG A 276 -20.81 -36.35 15.23
C ARG A 276 -20.36 -37.50 14.36
N ALA A 277 -19.70 -38.48 14.96
CA ALA A 277 -19.57 -39.81 14.39
C ALA A 277 -20.98 -40.41 14.21
N ARG A 278 -21.41 -40.59 12.96
CA ARG A 278 -22.48 -41.53 12.62
C ARG A 278 -21.84 -42.86 12.22
N PRO A 279 -22.28 -44.00 12.78
CA PRO A 279 -21.82 -45.31 12.35
C PRO A 279 -22.52 -45.67 11.03
N ASN A 280 -21.75 -45.78 9.95
CA ASN A 280 -22.27 -46.32 8.69
C ASN A 280 -22.20 -47.85 8.75
N ARG A 281 -23.40 -48.44 8.83
CA ARG A 281 -23.68 -49.87 8.73
C ARG A 281 -23.37 -50.31 7.30
N GLY A 282 -22.69 -51.45 7.18
CA GLY A 282 -22.08 -51.91 5.94
C GLY A 282 -23.08 -52.28 4.84
N GLU A 283 -22.60 -52.15 3.62
CA GLU A 283 -22.95 -53.02 2.51
C GLU A 283 -21.78 -53.03 1.52
N ALA A 284 -21.25 -54.22 1.28
CA ALA A 284 -20.12 -54.46 0.41
C ALA A 284 -20.56 -54.53 -1.06
N PRO A 285 -19.70 -54.15 -2.01
CA PRO A 285 -19.72 -54.74 -3.34
C PRO A 285 -18.44 -55.57 -3.61
N PRO A 286 -18.53 -56.54 -4.53
CA PRO A 286 -17.52 -57.59 -4.70
C PRO A 286 -16.31 -57.12 -5.52
N SER A 287 -15.17 -57.72 -5.20
CA SER A 287 -13.91 -57.68 -5.95
C SER A 287 -14.08 -58.08 -7.42
N PRO A 288 -13.16 -57.61 -8.28
CA PRO A 288 -12.52 -58.56 -9.17
C PRO A 288 -10.99 -58.42 -9.25
N VAL A 289 -10.36 -59.60 -9.13
CA VAL A 289 -9.31 -60.15 -10.01
C VAL A 289 -7.97 -59.41 -10.07
N ALA A 290 -6.97 -60.05 -9.47
CA ALA A 290 -5.58 -59.93 -9.86
C ALA A 290 -5.31 -60.77 -11.11
N ASP A 291 -4.56 -60.23 -12.06
CA ASP A 291 -3.47 -60.98 -12.70
C ASP A 291 -2.40 -60.04 -13.30
N ARG A 292 -1.16 -60.36 -12.96
CA ARG A 292 0.15 -59.92 -13.51
C ARG A 292 0.71 -61.16 -14.28
N PRO A 293 1.86 -61.18 -14.99
CA PRO A 293 2.89 -60.17 -15.31
C PRO A 293 3.27 -60.16 -16.83
N GLU A 294 4.14 -59.30 -17.37
CA GLU A 294 5.62 -59.47 -17.55
C GLU A 294 6.19 -58.24 -18.29
N ARG A 295 7.24 -57.56 -17.78
CA ARG A 295 8.69 -57.61 -18.13
C ARG A 295 9.11 -57.17 -19.55
N GLY A 296 10.07 -56.23 -19.58
CA GLY A 296 10.94 -55.85 -20.72
C GLY A 296 11.40 -54.39 -20.61
N VAL A 297 12.40 -54.03 -19.80
CA VAL A 297 13.86 -53.92 -20.11
C VAL A 297 14.20 -52.99 -21.29
N GLY A 298 14.93 -51.90 -20.99
CA GLY A 298 15.62 -51.00 -21.94
C GLY A 298 16.01 -49.67 -21.27
N ALA A 299 17.09 -49.60 -20.49
CA ALA A 299 18.45 -49.24 -20.91
C ALA A 299 18.71 -47.73 -21.10
N THR A 300 19.36 -47.14 -20.08
CA THR A 300 20.49 -46.18 -20.11
C THR A 300 20.46 -44.92 -20.99
N ARG A 301 20.51 -43.75 -20.33
CA ARG A 301 21.48 -42.67 -20.65
C ARG A 301 21.66 -41.69 -19.48
N PRO A 302 22.89 -41.43 -18.98
CA PRO A 302 23.13 -40.36 -18.01
C PRO A 302 23.36 -38.99 -18.71
N PRO A 303 23.08 -37.86 -18.03
CA PRO A 303 23.36 -36.53 -18.55
C PRO A 303 24.85 -36.16 -18.43
N PRO A 304 25.39 -35.31 -19.33
CA PRO A 304 26.78 -34.87 -19.23
C PRO A 304 26.98 -33.82 -18.13
N THR A 305 27.91 -34.13 -17.24
CA THR A 305 28.54 -33.22 -16.28
C THR A 305 29.44 -32.26 -17.05
N LEU A 306 29.21 -30.93 -16.94
CA LEU A 306 30.17 -29.94 -17.42
C LEU A 306 30.80 -29.18 -16.26
N ARG A 307 32.12 -29.24 -16.25
CA ARG A 307 33.05 -28.89 -15.18
C ARG A 307 33.19 -27.38 -15.01
N LEU A 308 33.17 -26.96 -13.74
CA LEU A 308 33.85 -25.75 -13.27
C LEU A 308 35.36 -25.87 -13.53
N ARG A 309 35.96 -24.79 -14.03
CA ARG A 309 37.40 -24.54 -13.92
C ARG A 309 37.63 -23.11 -13.42
N PRO A 310 38.52 -22.91 -12.43
CA PRO A 310 38.92 -21.59 -11.96
C PRO A 310 40.14 -21.07 -12.72
N ALA A 311 40.28 -19.73 -12.80
CA ALA A 311 41.55 -19.07 -13.08
C ALA A 311 41.52 -17.63 -12.52
N PHE A 312 42.11 -17.46 -11.33
CA PHE A 312 42.98 -16.31 -11.02
C PHE A 312 44.36 -16.59 -11.66
N PRO A 313 45.28 -15.62 -11.93
CA PRO A 313 45.61 -14.52 -11.01
C PRO A 313 46.13 -13.17 -11.58
N THR A 314 46.37 -12.25 -10.63
CA THR A 314 47.44 -11.22 -10.50
C THR A 314 47.45 -9.90 -11.30
N SER A 315 47.33 -8.82 -10.51
CA SER A 315 48.32 -7.74 -10.28
C SER A 315 48.79 -6.85 -11.44
N SER A 316 48.41 -5.57 -11.40
CA SER A 316 49.30 -4.39 -11.55
C SER A 316 48.45 -3.15 -11.22
N ASP A 317 48.66 -2.47 -10.09
CA ASP A 317 49.71 -1.47 -9.87
C ASP A 317 49.55 -0.23 -10.76
N ARG A 318 48.90 0.83 -10.24
CA ARG A 318 49.18 2.21 -10.65
C ARG A 318 48.68 3.27 -9.65
N ARG A 319 49.65 3.74 -8.85
CA ARG A 319 49.99 5.13 -8.49
C ARG A 319 48.88 6.12 -8.10
N GLU A 320 49.02 6.56 -6.84
CA GLU A 320 49.00 7.95 -6.38
C GLU A 320 49.15 9.03 -7.48
N GLU A 321 48.26 10.02 -7.44
CA GLU A 321 48.70 11.42 -7.61
C GLU A 321 47.86 12.34 -6.74
N THR A 322 48.46 12.73 -5.62
CA THR A 322 48.14 13.90 -4.81
C THR A 322 48.38 15.15 -5.65
N ARG A 323 47.41 16.07 -5.68
CA ARG A 323 47.68 17.49 -5.98
C ARG A 323 46.81 18.42 -5.14
N THR A 324 47.42 18.83 -4.03
CA THR A 324 47.13 20.04 -3.27
C THR A 324 47.82 21.22 -3.93
N THR A 325 47.11 22.34 -4.12
CA THR A 325 47.51 23.78 -4.02
C THR A 325 46.51 24.59 -4.86
N GLY A 326 45.96 25.72 -4.43
CA GLY A 326 46.18 26.54 -3.25
C GLY A 326 45.59 27.94 -3.47
N ARG A 327 45.43 28.66 -2.35
CA ARG A 327 45.16 30.10 -2.18
C ARG A 327 43.81 30.66 -2.65
#